data_AF-A0A6A4W896-F1
#
_entry.id   AF-A0A6A4W896-F1
#
_cell.length_a   1.000
_cell.length_b   1.000
_cell.length_c   1.000
_cell.angle_alpha   90.00
_cell.angle_beta   90.00
_cell.angle_gamma   90.00
#
_symmetry.space_group_name_H-M   'P 1'
#
loop_
_entity.id
_entity.type
_entity.pdbx_description
1 polymer ?
#
loop_
_entity_poly.entity_id
_entity_poly.type
_entity_poly.pdbx_seq_one_letter_code
_entity_poly.pdbx_strand_id
1 'polypeptide(L)'
;MSDMIPSTYRYPARMAYVSALLAALLTSILRLRQRLPPPQLTREWGARLVLEDASHYVMYALVFVVPPPLTLVLLPVTLFAVLHSSSYTLQLLDLLGPSSAAPLRYLISLVELKSQAMLRAIAIAEIVLMPYTVAMLLVGRGSLLVPFIYYRFLSLRYASRRNPYSRTIFAELRVALERQAASPRCPALLSSAIHRSVALVSALSPPVMGAPQ
;
A
#
# COMPACT_ATOMS: atom_id res chain seq x y z
N MET A 1 -15.36 -31.85 34.30
CA MET A 1 -15.50 -30.37 34.34
C MET A 1 -14.26 -29.74 33.70
N SER A 2 -14.03 -30.05 32.42
CA SER A 2 -12.84 -29.66 31.66
C SER A 2 -13.30 -29.01 30.37
N ASP A 3 -14.04 -27.91 30.49
CA ASP A 3 -14.47 -27.08 29.36
C ASP A 3 -14.97 -25.73 29.89
N MET A 4 -14.06 -24.86 30.32
CA MET A 4 -14.37 -23.44 30.47
C MET A 4 -13.12 -22.56 30.53
N ILE A 5 -12.22 -22.71 29.55
CA ILE A 5 -11.27 -21.65 29.23
C ILE A 5 -11.74 -21.01 27.93
N PRO A 6 -12.16 -19.74 27.93
CA PRO A 6 -12.70 -19.10 26.74
C PRO A 6 -11.64 -19.05 25.63
N SER A 7 -12.09 -19.20 24.39
CA SER A 7 -11.30 -19.26 23.16
C SER A 7 -10.46 -18.00 22.86
N THR A 8 -10.40 -17.05 23.79
CA THR A 8 -9.74 -15.74 23.67
C THR A 8 -8.21 -15.79 23.71
N TYR A 9 -7.61 -16.91 24.13
CA TYR A 9 -6.15 -17.09 24.13
C TYR A 9 -5.57 -17.66 22.83
N ARG A 10 -6.43 -17.98 21.84
CA ARG A 10 -5.97 -18.36 20.50
C ARG A 10 -5.70 -17.09 19.69
N TYR A 11 -4.40 -16.80 19.51
CA TYR A 11 -3.75 -15.92 18.53
C TYR A 11 -3.40 -14.47 18.94
N PRO A 12 -2.45 -14.27 19.88
CA PRO A 12 -1.84 -12.94 20.11
C PRO A 12 -1.30 -12.31 18.81
N ALA A 13 -0.76 -13.12 17.90
CA ALA A 13 -0.28 -12.64 16.58
C ALA A 13 -1.41 -12.10 15.68
N ARG A 14 -2.58 -12.76 15.66
CA ARG A 14 -3.73 -12.29 14.86
C ARG A 14 -4.29 -11.00 15.44
N MET A 15 -4.38 -10.91 16.77
CA MET A 15 -4.82 -9.69 17.44
C MET A 15 -3.86 -8.55 17.15
N ALA A 16 -2.54 -8.75 17.27
CA ALA A 16 -1.54 -7.73 16.96
C ALA A 16 -1.62 -7.28 15.49
N TYR A 17 -1.80 -8.22 14.55
CA TYR A 17 -1.99 -7.92 13.13
C TYR A 17 -3.23 -7.04 12.88
N VAL A 18 -4.37 -7.42 13.44
CA VAL A 18 -5.62 -6.66 13.30
C VAL A 18 -5.48 -5.28 13.96
N SER A 19 -4.89 -5.21 15.15
CA SER A 19 -4.64 -3.94 15.83
C SER A 19 -3.73 -3.01 15.02
N ALA A 20 -2.69 -3.53 14.37
CA ALA A 20 -1.84 -2.75 13.48
C ALA A 20 -2.62 -2.20 12.28
N LEU A 21 -3.48 -3.02 11.66
CA LEU A 21 -4.35 -2.57 10.56
C LEU A 21 -5.39 -1.55 11.01
N LEU A 22 -6.00 -1.72 12.17
CA LEU A 22 -6.96 -0.77 12.74
C LEU A 22 -6.28 0.54 13.12
N ALA A 23 -5.07 0.50 13.69
CA ALA A 23 -4.29 1.71 13.94
C ALA A 23 -3.97 2.45 12.63
N ALA A 24 -3.63 1.73 11.57
CA ALA A 24 -3.39 2.31 10.24
C ALA A 24 -4.65 2.90 9.62
N LEU A 25 -5.78 2.21 9.76
CA LEU A 25 -7.11 2.68 9.36
C LEU A 25 -7.45 3.99 10.06
N LEU A 26 -7.36 4.02 11.39
CA LEU A 26 -7.68 5.19 12.21
C LEU A 26 -6.76 6.37 11.88
N THR A 27 -5.45 6.12 11.78
CA THR A 27 -4.48 7.16 11.39
C THR A 27 -4.81 7.72 10.01
N SER A 28 -5.18 6.87 9.06
CA SER A 28 -5.57 7.30 7.71
C SER A 28 -6.87 8.11 7.72
N ILE A 29 -7.88 7.71 8.51
CA ILE A 29 -9.12 8.47 8.68
C ILE A 29 -8.83 9.85 9.28
N LEU A 30 -8.03 9.94 10.35
CA LEU A 30 -7.65 11.21 10.96
C LEU A 30 -6.96 12.13 9.96
N ARG A 31 -6.02 11.61 9.18
CA ARG A 31 -5.34 12.37 8.12
C ARG A 31 -6.29 12.85 7.03
N LEU A 32 -7.28 12.04 6.63
CA LEU A 32 -8.32 12.49 5.70
C LEU A 32 -9.13 13.64 6.28
N ARG A 33 -9.52 13.54 7.55
CA ARG A 33 -10.27 14.60 8.25
C ARG A 33 -9.48 15.91 8.37
N GLN A 34 -8.16 15.84 8.54
CA GLN A 34 -7.29 17.01 8.62
C GLN A 34 -7.02 17.66 7.25
N ARG A 35 -7.02 16.88 6.16
CA ARG A 35 -6.63 17.35 4.82
C ARG A 35 -7.79 17.81 3.95
N LEU A 36 -8.98 17.27 4.18
CA LEU A 36 -10.15 17.59 3.37
C LEU A 36 -11.00 18.68 4.03
N PRO A 37 -11.62 19.56 3.23
CA PRO A 37 -12.65 20.45 3.74
C PRO A 37 -13.85 19.63 4.29
N PRO A 38 -14.77 20.27 5.04
CA PRO A 38 -15.97 19.63 5.54
C PRO A 38 -16.68 18.79 4.46
N PRO A 39 -17.24 17.62 4.83
CA PRO A 39 -17.79 16.69 3.86
C PRO A 39 -18.93 17.35 3.08
N GLN A 40 -18.78 17.36 1.76
CA GLN A 40 -19.79 17.83 0.83
C GLN A 40 -20.15 16.68 -0.10
N LEU A 41 -21.44 16.46 -0.35
CA LEU A 41 -21.91 15.42 -1.26
C LEU A 41 -21.79 15.88 -2.73
N THR A 42 -20.61 16.35 -3.11
CA THR A 42 -20.31 16.85 -4.46
C THR A 42 -19.32 15.93 -5.16
N ARG A 43 -19.43 15.85 -6.49
CA ARG A 43 -18.50 15.08 -7.33
C ARG A 43 -17.06 15.53 -7.12
N GLU A 44 -16.84 16.82 -6.95
CA GLU A 44 -15.51 17.40 -6.71
C GLU A 44 -14.92 16.96 -5.38
N TRP A 45 -15.70 17.00 -4.30
CA TRP A 45 -15.26 16.53 -3.00
C TRP A 45 -14.93 15.03 -3.04
N GLY A 46 -15.78 14.23 -3.68
CA GLY A 46 -15.52 12.79 -3.89
C GLY A 46 -14.26 12.54 -4.71
N ALA A 47 -14.01 13.32 -5.77
CA ALA A 47 -12.78 13.22 -6.55
C ALA A 47 -11.54 13.56 -5.71
N ARG A 48 -11.60 14.61 -4.86
CA ARG A 48 -10.51 14.95 -3.94
C ARG A 48 -10.27 13.84 -2.92
N LEU A 49 -11.33 13.28 -2.34
CA LEU A 49 -11.25 12.16 -1.41
C LEU A 49 -10.50 10.99 -2.03
N VAL A 50 -10.89 10.58 -3.24
CA VAL A 50 -10.31 9.43 -3.95
C VAL A 50 -8.86 9.67 -4.40
N LEU A 51 -8.40 10.93 -4.50
CA LEU A 51 -7.01 11.27 -4.82
C LEU A 51 -6.09 11.31 -3.60
N GLU A 52 -6.63 11.30 -2.38
CA GLU A 52 -5.83 11.28 -1.15
C GLU A 52 -5.25 9.89 -0.90
N ASP A 53 -3.94 9.79 -0.68
CA ASP A 53 -3.28 8.51 -0.35
C ASP A 53 -3.86 7.88 0.93
N ALA A 54 -4.31 8.71 1.88
CA ALA A 54 -4.95 8.23 3.09
C ALA A 54 -6.28 7.50 2.80
N SER A 55 -7.02 7.88 1.76
CA SER A 55 -8.25 7.16 1.35
C SER A 55 -7.93 5.76 0.85
N HIS A 56 -6.81 5.59 0.16
CA HIS A 56 -6.36 4.30 -0.33
C HIS A 56 -6.02 3.38 0.83
N TYR A 57 -5.36 3.91 1.87
CA TYR A 57 -4.99 3.13 3.06
C TYR A 57 -6.17 2.76 3.96
N VAL A 58 -7.24 3.54 3.96
CA VAL A 58 -8.52 3.14 4.57
C VAL A 58 -9.05 1.88 3.87
N MET A 59 -9.11 1.91 2.53
CA MET A 59 -9.56 0.74 1.76
C MET A 59 -8.62 -0.46 1.93
N TYR A 60 -7.30 -0.24 1.91
CA TYR A 60 -6.29 -1.28 2.12
C TYR A 60 -6.48 -2.01 3.46
N ALA A 61 -6.62 -1.25 4.56
CA ALA A 61 -6.80 -1.85 5.88
C ALA A 61 -8.10 -2.66 5.98
N LEU A 62 -9.20 -2.18 5.39
CA LEU A 62 -10.49 -2.87 5.36
C LEU A 62 -10.43 -4.18 4.53
N VAL A 63 -9.68 -4.19 3.43
CA VAL A 63 -9.52 -5.40 2.59
C VAL A 63 -8.83 -6.52 3.35
N PHE A 64 -7.82 -6.22 4.17
CA PHE A 64 -6.98 -7.22 4.80
C PHE A 64 -7.29 -7.53 6.27
N VAL A 65 -8.30 -6.89 6.86
CA VAL A 65 -8.69 -7.14 8.26
C VAL A 65 -9.42 -8.49 8.46
N VAL A 66 -10.17 -8.93 7.44
CA VAL A 66 -10.98 -10.17 7.48
C VAL A 66 -10.18 -11.40 7.01
N PRO A 67 -9.43 -11.36 5.89
CA PRO A 67 -8.55 -12.44 5.44
C PRO A 67 -7.60 -13.01 6.51
N PRO A 68 -7.06 -14.24 6.30
CA PRO A 68 -5.94 -14.74 7.08
C PRO A 68 -4.76 -13.75 7.07
N PRO A 69 -4.04 -13.60 8.20
CA PRO A 69 -3.00 -12.60 8.32
C PRO A 69 -1.83 -12.90 7.38
N LEU A 70 -1.37 -11.87 6.68
CA LEU A 70 -0.20 -11.93 5.80
C LEU A 70 0.80 -10.85 6.22
N THR A 71 2.00 -11.25 6.63
CA THR A 71 3.03 -10.33 7.12
C THR A 71 3.41 -9.24 6.12
N LEU A 72 3.41 -9.56 4.81
CA LEU A 72 3.68 -8.60 3.74
C LEU A 72 2.68 -7.42 3.76
N VAL A 73 1.44 -7.64 4.23
CA VAL A 73 0.43 -6.57 4.33
C VAL A 73 0.85 -5.49 5.33
N LEU A 74 1.60 -5.87 6.37
CA LEU A 74 2.08 -4.94 7.38
C LEU A 74 3.21 -4.06 6.87
N LEU A 75 3.99 -4.50 5.87
CA LEU A 75 5.15 -3.75 5.39
C LEU A 75 4.77 -2.34 4.88
N PRO A 76 3.76 -2.16 4.00
CA PRO A 76 3.30 -0.83 3.62
C PRO A 76 2.85 0.03 4.81
N VAL A 77 2.12 -0.58 5.73
CA VAL A 77 1.56 0.10 6.91
C VAL A 77 2.68 0.58 7.85
N THR A 78 3.68 -0.25 8.12
CA THR A 78 4.78 0.07 9.02
C THR A 78 5.71 1.10 8.41
N LEU A 79 6.06 0.97 7.12
CA LEU A 79 6.92 1.95 6.45
C LEU A 79 6.26 3.33 6.37
N PHE A 80 4.95 3.39 6.11
CA PHE A 80 4.23 4.66 6.20
C PHE A 80 4.17 5.20 7.64
N ALA A 81 3.97 4.34 8.64
CA ALA A 81 4.00 4.79 10.04
C ALA A 81 5.36 5.41 10.39
N VAL A 82 6.47 4.77 9.99
CA VAL A 82 7.83 5.30 10.21
C VAL A 82 8.00 6.66 9.53
N LEU A 83 7.64 6.78 8.25
CA LEU A 83 7.74 8.05 7.52
C LEU A 83 6.94 9.17 8.21
N HIS A 84 5.69 8.91 8.60
CA HIS A 84 4.86 9.91 9.27
C HIS A 84 5.36 10.24 10.68
N SER A 85 5.80 9.23 11.46
CA SER A 85 6.35 9.46 12.80
C SER A 85 7.62 10.31 12.74
N SER A 86 8.48 10.05 11.75
CA SER A 86 9.70 10.80 11.51
C SER A 86 9.39 12.28 11.20
N SER A 87 8.52 12.55 10.21
CA SER A 87 8.16 13.93 9.85
C SER A 87 7.48 14.68 11.00
N TYR A 88 6.58 14.01 11.74
CA TYR A 88 5.91 14.64 12.90
C TYR A 88 6.90 14.93 14.04
N THR A 89 7.83 14.00 14.30
CA THR A 89 8.83 14.19 15.36
C THR A 89 9.77 15.34 15.04
N LEU A 90 10.17 15.54 13.77
CA LEU A 90 10.96 16.72 13.38
C LEU A 90 10.19 18.02 13.61
N GLN A 91 8.92 18.09 13.19
CA GLN A 91 8.08 19.26 13.44
C GLN A 91 7.99 19.59 14.93
N LEU A 92 7.86 18.57 15.79
CA LEU A 92 7.84 18.76 17.24
C LEU A 92 9.19 19.26 17.78
N LEU A 93 10.31 18.70 17.29
CA LEU A 93 11.65 19.14 17.69
C LEU A 93 11.96 20.57 17.24
N ASP A 94 11.42 20.99 16.09
CA ASP A 94 11.58 22.36 15.60
C ASP A 94 10.81 23.37 16.47
N LEU A 95 9.68 22.96 17.06
CA LEU A 95 8.97 23.75 18.06
C LEU A 95 9.69 23.82 19.42
N LEU A 96 10.42 22.76 19.80
CA LEU A 96 11.17 22.69 21.07
C LEU A 96 12.55 23.38 21.01
N GLY A 97 13.02 23.72 19.80
CA GLY A 97 14.24 24.47 19.56
C GLY A 97 15.39 23.64 18.97
N PRO A 98 16.36 24.28 18.29
CA PRO A 98 17.35 23.61 17.43
C PRO A 98 18.32 22.67 18.15
N SER A 99 18.58 22.89 19.45
CA SER A 99 19.52 22.11 20.26
C SER A 99 18.88 20.89 20.94
N SER A 100 17.55 20.73 20.82
CA SER A 100 16.86 19.59 21.42
C SER A 100 17.12 18.29 20.63
N ALA A 101 17.49 17.23 21.35
CA ALA A 101 17.61 15.86 20.87
C ALA A 101 18.39 15.67 19.53
N ALA A 102 19.62 16.19 19.44
CA ALA A 102 20.54 15.96 18.32
C ALA A 102 20.61 14.49 17.81
N PRO A 103 20.71 13.44 18.66
CA PRO A 103 20.74 12.06 18.15
C PRO A 103 19.42 11.65 17.47
N LEU A 104 18.28 12.16 17.94
CA LEU A 104 16.98 11.89 17.34
C LEU A 104 16.85 12.59 15.97
N ARG A 105 17.30 13.85 15.86
CA ARG A 105 17.36 14.57 14.58
C ARG A 105 18.21 13.82 13.55
N TYR A 106 19.36 13.28 13.97
CA TYR A 106 20.21 12.46 13.10
C TYR A 106 19.50 11.20 12.60
N LEU A 107 18.86 10.43 13.49
CA LEU A 107 18.11 9.23 13.08
C LEU A 107 16.99 9.56 12.10
N ILE A 108 16.27 10.66 12.31
CA ILE A 108 15.20 11.05 11.39
C ILE A 108 15.78 11.45 10.02
N SER A 109 16.91 12.16 9.98
CA SER A 109 17.58 12.51 8.72
C SER A 109 18.00 11.27 7.92
N LEU A 110 18.36 10.16 8.58
CA LEU A 110 18.63 8.88 7.91
C LEU A 110 17.38 8.27 7.28
N VAL A 111 16.23 8.37 7.97
CA VAL A 111 14.94 7.93 7.41
C VAL A 111 14.57 8.77 6.19
N GLU A 112 14.76 10.08 6.26
CA GLU A 112 14.49 10.98 5.14
C GLU A 112 15.40 10.70 3.94
N LEU A 113 16.68 10.42 4.18
CA LEU A 113 17.64 10.00 3.15
C LEU A 113 17.21 8.72 2.42
N LYS A 114 16.55 7.80 3.14
CA LYS A 114 16.09 6.51 2.59
C LYS A 114 14.60 6.48 2.23
N SER A 115 13.89 7.61 2.36
CA SER A 115 12.45 7.71 2.14
C SER A 115 12.02 7.20 0.76
N GLN A 116 12.78 7.51 -0.30
CA GLN A 116 12.50 7.04 -1.65
C GLN A 116 12.60 5.51 -1.76
N ALA A 117 13.59 4.90 -1.12
CA ALA A 117 13.75 3.44 -1.11
C ALA A 117 12.58 2.77 -0.36
N MET A 118 12.12 3.37 0.74
CA MET A 118 10.94 2.90 1.47
C MET A 118 9.69 2.98 0.60
N LEU A 119 9.44 4.10 -0.08
CA LEU A 119 8.27 4.25 -0.96
C LEU A 119 8.29 3.27 -2.15
N ARG A 120 9.47 2.96 -2.69
CA ARG A 120 9.64 1.90 -3.70
C ARG A 120 9.33 0.52 -3.14
N ALA A 121 9.81 0.20 -1.93
CA ALA A 121 9.52 -1.07 -1.27
C ALA A 121 8.01 -1.24 -0.99
N ILE A 122 7.34 -0.15 -0.58
CA ILE A 122 5.89 -0.09 -0.43
C ILE A 122 5.21 -0.42 -1.76
N ALA A 123 5.57 0.26 -2.84
CA ALA A 123 4.97 0.06 -4.15
C ALA A 123 5.14 -1.39 -4.65
N ILE A 124 6.33 -2.00 -4.45
CA ILE A 124 6.57 -3.40 -4.80
C ILE A 124 5.64 -4.33 -3.99
N ALA A 125 5.54 -4.11 -2.67
CA ALA A 125 4.66 -4.91 -1.82
C ALA A 125 3.19 -4.78 -2.23
N GLU A 126 2.73 -3.56 -2.52
CA GLU A 126 1.38 -3.30 -3.02
C GLU A 126 1.09 -4.07 -4.33
N ILE A 127 2.04 -4.07 -5.26
CA ILE A 127 1.88 -4.75 -6.55
C ILE A 127 1.86 -6.28 -6.38
N VAL A 128 2.77 -6.84 -5.58
CA VAL A 128 2.89 -8.29 -5.34
C VAL A 128 1.67 -8.86 -4.60
N LEU A 129 0.99 -8.05 -3.79
CA LEU A 129 -0.24 -8.47 -3.11
C LEU A 129 -1.39 -8.75 -4.08
N MET A 130 -1.41 -8.16 -5.29
CA MET A 130 -2.49 -8.40 -6.25
C MET A 130 -2.58 -9.87 -6.70
N PRO A 131 -1.53 -10.50 -7.26
CA PRO A 131 -1.58 -11.91 -7.61
C PRO A 131 -1.82 -12.81 -6.38
N TYR A 132 -1.35 -12.41 -5.19
CA TYR A 132 -1.67 -13.12 -3.95
C TYR A 132 -3.17 -13.15 -3.65
N THR A 133 -3.87 -12.01 -3.76
CA THR A 133 -5.32 -11.97 -3.53
C THR A 133 -6.10 -12.82 -4.53
N VAL A 134 -5.64 -12.93 -5.78
CA VAL A 134 -6.21 -13.81 -6.79
C VAL A 134 -5.95 -15.29 -6.44
N ALA A 135 -4.72 -15.65 -6.06
CA ALA A 135 -4.40 -17.01 -5.64
C ALA A 135 -5.23 -17.44 -4.42
N MET A 136 -5.40 -16.54 -3.45
CA MET A 136 -6.22 -16.77 -2.26
C MET A 136 -7.69 -17.04 -2.61
N LEU A 137 -8.25 -16.35 -3.61
CA LEU A 137 -9.58 -16.62 -4.14
C LEU A 137 -9.65 -18.02 -4.78
N LEU A 138 -8.66 -18.39 -5.61
CA LEU A 138 -8.63 -19.69 -6.30
C LEU A 138 -8.53 -20.88 -5.33
N VAL A 139 -7.84 -20.71 -4.19
CA VAL A 139 -7.75 -21.74 -3.13
C VAL A 139 -9.03 -21.75 -2.24
N GLY A 140 -9.98 -20.84 -2.45
CA GLY A 140 -11.22 -20.76 -1.66
C GLY A 140 -11.02 -20.20 -0.25
N ARG A 141 -9.89 -19.52 0.01
CA ARG A 141 -9.59 -18.93 1.34
C ARG A 141 -10.07 -17.49 1.48
N GLY A 142 -10.56 -16.88 0.40
CA GLY A 142 -11.02 -15.49 0.37
C GLY A 142 -12.32 -15.31 -0.39
N SER A 143 -13.03 -14.24 -0.07
CA SER A 143 -14.22 -13.81 -0.82
C SER A 143 -13.82 -13.19 -2.16
N LEU A 144 -14.69 -13.31 -3.17
CA LEU A 144 -14.56 -12.63 -4.46
C LEU A 144 -14.32 -11.11 -4.29
N LEU A 145 -14.90 -10.50 -3.27
CA LEU A 145 -14.77 -9.07 -2.97
C LEU A 145 -13.31 -8.60 -2.82
N VAL A 146 -12.42 -9.42 -2.25
CA VAL A 146 -11.04 -9.04 -1.90
C VAL A 146 -10.23 -8.61 -3.13
N PRO A 147 -10.03 -9.47 -4.16
CA PRO A 147 -9.27 -9.07 -5.35
C PRO A 147 -9.92 -7.92 -6.13
N PHE A 148 -11.25 -7.78 -6.12
CA PHE A 148 -11.93 -6.67 -6.79
C PHE A 148 -11.66 -5.32 -6.11
N ILE A 149 -11.83 -5.26 -4.78
CA ILE A 149 -11.54 -4.03 -4.03
C ILE A 149 -10.03 -3.75 -4.06
N TYR A 150 -9.19 -4.78 -3.96
CA TYR A 150 -7.75 -4.61 -4.02
C TYR A 150 -7.26 -4.12 -5.39
N TYR A 151 -7.86 -4.59 -6.48
CA TYR A 151 -7.63 -4.04 -7.81
C TYR A 151 -7.99 -2.55 -7.86
N ARG A 152 -9.15 -2.16 -7.30
CA ARG A 152 -9.55 -0.75 -7.23
C ARG A 152 -8.55 0.08 -6.41
N PHE A 153 -8.07 -0.43 -5.29
CA PHE A 153 -6.97 0.17 -4.53
C PHE A 153 -5.75 0.40 -5.40
N LEU A 154 -5.28 -0.63 -6.10
CA LEU A 154 -4.08 -0.56 -6.91
C LEU A 154 -4.22 0.38 -8.11
N SER A 155 -5.40 0.41 -8.76
CA SER A 155 -5.70 1.38 -9.82
C SER A 155 -5.68 2.83 -9.31
N LEU A 156 -6.22 3.07 -8.11
CA LEU A 156 -6.20 4.41 -7.51
C LEU A 156 -4.78 4.83 -7.08
N ARG A 157 -3.98 3.89 -6.57
CA ARG A 157 -2.56 4.12 -6.27
C ARG A 157 -1.75 4.43 -7.52
N TYR A 158 -2.01 3.70 -8.61
CA TYR A 158 -1.42 3.98 -9.91
C TYR A 158 -1.80 5.37 -10.42
N ALA A 159 -3.05 5.79 -10.24
CA ALA A 159 -3.52 7.12 -10.65
C ALA A 159 -3.12 8.26 -9.70
N SER A 160 -2.57 7.96 -8.51
CA SER A 160 -2.21 8.97 -7.52
C SER A 160 -1.10 9.89 -8.05
N ARG A 161 -1.36 11.20 -7.99
CA ARG A 161 -0.35 12.22 -8.35
C ARG A 161 0.69 12.42 -7.25
N ARG A 162 0.33 12.16 -5.99
CA ARG A 162 1.22 12.34 -4.84
C ARG A 162 2.22 11.20 -4.66
N ASN A 163 1.87 9.99 -5.10
CA ASN A 163 2.77 8.86 -5.10
C ASN A 163 3.05 8.33 -6.53
N PRO A 164 4.14 8.76 -7.19
CA PRO A 164 4.49 8.25 -8.51
C PRO A 164 5.09 6.84 -8.49
N TYR A 165 5.52 6.33 -7.33
CA TYR A 165 6.34 5.12 -7.23
C TYR A 165 5.61 3.86 -7.73
N SER A 166 4.29 3.74 -7.53
CA SER A 166 3.54 2.60 -8.07
C SER A 166 3.65 2.55 -9.59
N ARG A 167 3.51 3.69 -10.29
CA ARG A 167 3.68 3.77 -11.75
C ARG A 167 5.11 3.44 -12.19
N THR A 168 6.09 3.97 -11.48
CA THR A 168 7.52 3.71 -11.75
C THR A 168 7.82 2.22 -11.64
N ILE A 169 7.39 1.56 -10.56
CA ILE A 169 7.64 0.13 -10.36
C ILE A 169 6.89 -0.73 -11.41
N PHE A 170 5.66 -0.38 -11.77
CA PHE A 170 4.97 -1.08 -12.87
C PHE A 170 5.72 -0.96 -14.21
N ALA A 171 6.25 0.22 -14.53
CA ALA A 171 7.05 0.43 -15.73
C ALA A 171 8.37 -0.37 -15.68
N GLU A 172 9.07 -0.35 -14.54
CA GLU A 172 10.29 -1.14 -14.34
C GLU A 172 10.04 -2.64 -14.44
N LEU A 173 8.96 -3.14 -13.82
CA LEU A 173 8.56 -4.55 -13.90
C LEU A 173 8.25 -4.96 -15.33
N ARG A 174 7.53 -4.12 -16.09
CA ARG A 174 7.26 -4.37 -17.50
C ARG A 174 8.55 -4.51 -18.30
N VAL A 175 9.47 -3.55 -18.17
CA VAL A 175 10.76 -3.59 -18.89
C VAL A 175 11.59 -4.80 -18.48
N ALA A 176 11.63 -5.14 -17.19
CA ALA A 176 12.35 -6.30 -16.70
C ALA A 176 11.78 -7.61 -17.26
N LEU A 177 10.45 -7.74 -17.27
CA LEU A 177 9.75 -8.90 -17.83
C LEU A 177 9.97 -9.03 -19.34
N GLU A 178 9.88 -7.93 -20.09
CA GLU A 178 10.15 -7.92 -21.53
C GLU A 178 11.61 -8.29 -21.84
N ARG A 179 12.58 -7.77 -21.08
CA ARG A 179 14.00 -8.17 -21.19
C ARG A 179 14.20 -9.65 -20.88
N GLN A 180 13.52 -10.18 -19.87
CA GLN A 180 13.59 -11.59 -19.54
C GLN A 180 12.99 -12.42 -20.69
N ALA A 181 11.84 -12.05 -21.22
CA ALA A 181 11.18 -12.75 -22.33
C ALA A 181 12.02 -12.75 -23.63
N ALA A 182 12.82 -11.70 -23.85
CA ALA A 182 13.75 -11.58 -24.98
C ALA A 182 15.08 -12.33 -24.77
N SER A 183 15.35 -12.86 -23.57
CA SER A 183 16.60 -13.59 -23.29
C SER A 183 16.63 -14.92 -24.05
N PRO A 184 17.76 -15.29 -24.68
CA PRO A 184 17.90 -16.57 -25.39
C PRO A 184 17.80 -17.80 -24.47
N ARG A 185 17.85 -17.60 -23.14
CA ARG A 185 17.71 -18.68 -22.13
C ARG A 185 16.27 -18.94 -21.70
N CYS A 186 15.30 -18.18 -22.20
CA CYS A 186 13.91 -18.32 -21.78
C CYS A 186 13.13 -19.31 -22.65
N PRO A 187 12.45 -20.30 -22.05
CA PRO A 187 11.57 -21.21 -22.79
C PRO A 187 10.45 -20.44 -23.51
N ALA A 188 10.06 -20.89 -24.70
CA ALA A 188 9.02 -20.24 -25.51
C ALA A 188 7.67 -20.09 -24.78
N LEU A 189 7.32 -21.08 -23.95
CA LEU A 189 6.12 -21.02 -23.11
C LEU A 189 6.17 -19.88 -22.08
N LEU A 190 7.33 -19.69 -21.43
CA LEU A 190 7.51 -18.63 -20.44
C LEU A 190 7.48 -17.26 -21.11
N SER A 191 8.17 -17.10 -22.24
CA SER A 191 8.14 -15.85 -23.00
C SER A 191 6.71 -15.49 -23.44
N SER A 192 5.97 -16.47 -23.97
CA SER A 192 4.55 -16.28 -24.35
C SER A 192 3.68 -15.91 -23.15
N ALA A 193 3.87 -16.57 -22.00
CA ALA A 193 3.14 -16.26 -20.77
C ALA A 193 3.44 -14.85 -20.24
N ILE A 194 4.71 -14.42 -20.31
CA ILE A 194 5.12 -13.06 -19.93
C ILE A 194 4.44 -12.03 -20.83
N HIS A 195 4.52 -12.18 -22.16
CA HIS A 195 3.92 -11.23 -23.09
C HIS A 195 2.40 -11.13 -22.90
N ARG A 196 1.70 -12.25 -22.68
CA ARG A 196 0.26 -12.25 -22.36
C ARG A 196 -0.04 -11.54 -21.04
N SER A 197 0.78 -11.77 -20.01
CA SER A 197 0.62 -11.13 -18.70
C SER A 197 0.83 -9.62 -18.79
N VAL A 198 1.85 -9.17 -19.52
CA VAL A 198 2.12 -7.75 -19.76
C VAL A 198 0.98 -7.11 -20.56
N ALA A 199 0.46 -7.79 -21.58
CA ALA A 199 -0.68 -7.30 -22.37
C ALA A 199 -1.94 -7.16 -21.49
N LEU A 200 -2.24 -8.16 -20.66
CA LEU A 200 -3.37 -8.14 -19.73
C LEU A 200 -3.26 -6.99 -18.73
N VAL A 201 -2.11 -6.85 -18.05
CA VAL A 201 -1.90 -5.79 -17.07
C VAL A 201 -1.96 -4.41 -17.74
N SER A 202 -1.43 -4.28 -18.96
CA SER A 202 -1.49 -3.02 -19.72
C SER A 202 -2.92 -2.67 -20.13
N ALA A 203 -3.73 -3.65 -20.52
CA ALA A 203 -5.15 -3.46 -20.84
C ALA A 203 -5.98 -3.06 -19.60
N LEU A 204 -5.58 -3.52 -18.42
CA LEU A 204 -6.19 -3.17 -17.13
C LEU A 204 -5.64 -1.86 -16.53
N SER A 205 -4.60 -1.27 -17.13
CA SER A 205 -4.03 -0.03 -16.60
C SER A 205 -5.00 1.14 -16.81
N PRO A 206 -5.24 1.98 -15.78
CA PRO A 206 -6.09 3.13 -15.94
C PRO A 206 -5.42 4.17 -16.87
N PRO A 207 -6.18 4.94 -17.65
CA PRO A 207 -5.62 6.01 -18.47
C PRO A 207 -4.90 7.00 -17.55
N VAL A 208 -3.61 7.23 -17.82
CA VAL A 208 -2.85 8.27 -17.12
C VAL A 208 -3.47 9.60 -17.53
N MET A 209 -4.28 10.20 -16.66
CA MET A 209 -4.77 11.57 -16.89
C MET A 209 -3.56 12.48 -17.00
N GLY A 210 -3.24 12.87 -18.24
CA GLY A 210 -2.17 13.80 -18.55
C GLY A 210 -2.31 15.07 -17.68
N ALA A 211 -1.17 15.63 -17.29
CA ALA A 211 -1.15 17.00 -16.81
C ALA A 211 -1.84 17.88 -17.87
N PRO A 212 -2.70 18.85 -17.49
CA PRO A 212 -3.01 19.91 -18.42
C PRO A 212 -1.68 20.55 -18.85
N GLN A 213 -1.49 20.68 -20.16
CA GLN A 213 -0.43 21.51 -20.73
C GLN A 213 -0.60 22.96 -20.28
#